data_AF-A0A5B8U3W0-F1
#
_entry.id   AF-A0A5B8U3W0-F1
#
_cell.length_a   1.000
_cell.length_b   1.000
_cell.length_c   1.000
_cell.angle_alpha   90.00
_cell.angle_beta   90.00
_cell.angle_gamma   90.00
#
_symmetry.space_group_name_H-M   'P 1'
#
loop_
_entity.id
_entity.type
_entity.pdbx_description
1 polymer ?
#
loop_
_entity_poly.entity_id
_entity_poly.type
_entity_poly.pdbx_seq_one_letter_code
_entity_poly.pdbx_strand_id
1 'polypeptide(L)'
;MDHDRHHRTGPPGLEVCVECARPFVVPVALLDLVDEGLYLLALECKNCGRLAVGVHEDAELEALEAGYHRATAEIEAAIETVEVARRPDELGDGG
;
A
#
# COMPACT_ATOMS: atom_id res chain seq x y z
N MET A 1 -14.45 -29.61 -6.86
CA MET A 1 -15.22 -29.19 -5.68
C MET A 1 -14.72 -27.82 -5.34
N ASP A 2 -15.60 -26.83 -5.52
CA ASP A 2 -15.36 -25.38 -5.44
C ASP A 2 -14.62 -24.95 -4.17
N HIS A 3 -13.57 -24.14 -4.37
CA HIS A 3 -12.95 -23.35 -3.31
C HIS A 3 -13.81 -22.11 -3.09
N ASP A 4 -14.84 -22.22 -2.24
CA ASP A 4 -15.70 -21.10 -1.88
C ASP A 4 -14.90 -20.10 -1.02
N ARG A 5 -14.48 -19.06 -1.72
CA ARG A 5 -13.58 -17.99 -1.32
C ARG A 5 -14.38 -16.99 -0.48
N HIS A 6 -14.66 -17.36 0.77
CA HIS A 6 -15.23 -16.44 1.76
C HIS A 6 -14.17 -15.38 2.14
N HIS A 7 -14.05 -14.35 1.30
CA HIS A 7 -13.47 -13.06 1.64
C HIS A 7 -14.19 -12.54 2.88
N ARG A 8 -13.52 -12.60 4.05
CA ARG A 8 -13.98 -11.92 5.25
C ARG A 8 -13.99 -10.42 4.95
N THR A 9 -15.18 -9.86 4.78
CA THR A 9 -15.45 -8.43 4.76
C THR A 9 -15.23 -7.85 6.16
N GLY A 10 -13.96 -7.76 6.56
CA GLY A 10 -13.54 -6.79 7.57
C GLY A 10 -13.57 -5.38 6.97
N PRO A 11 -13.56 -4.32 7.80
CA PRO A 11 -13.29 -2.99 7.29
C PRO A 11 -11.97 -3.01 6.48
N PRO A 12 -11.88 -2.23 5.38
CA PRO A 12 -10.64 -2.13 4.62
C PRO A 12 -9.50 -1.71 5.57
N GLY A 13 -8.33 -2.35 5.42
CA GLY A 13 -7.16 -2.02 6.23
C GLY A 13 -6.73 -0.57 6.04
N LEU A 14 -5.96 -0.04 6.99
CA LEU A 14 -5.52 1.36 7.01
C LEU A 14 -4.78 1.78 5.74
N GLU A 15 -4.20 0.83 5.02
CA GLU A 15 -3.48 1.03 3.77
C GLU A 15 -4.39 1.47 2.60
N VAL A 16 -5.71 1.29 2.72
CA VAL A 16 -6.71 1.63 1.70
C VAL A 16 -7.50 2.87 2.09
N CYS A 17 -7.51 3.87 1.20
CA CYS A 17 -8.26 5.10 1.45
C CYS A 17 -9.78 4.86 1.33
N VAL A 18 -10.54 5.21 2.37
CA VAL A 18 -12.01 5.09 2.35
C VAL A 18 -12.72 6.04 1.38
N GLU A 19 -12.02 7.06 0.86
CA GLU A 19 -12.61 8.04 -0.09
C GLU A 19 -12.46 7.58 -1.54
N CYS A 20 -11.23 7.26 -1.96
CA CYS A 20 -10.95 6.88 -3.35
C CYS A 20 -10.83 5.37 -3.57
N ALA A 21 -10.94 4.57 -2.50
CA ALA A 21 -10.80 3.11 -2.51
C ALA A 21 -9.48 2.60 -3.11
N ARG A 22 -8.42 3.42 -3.08
CA ARG A 22 -7.08 3.06 -3.58
C ARG A 22 -6.10 2.83 -2.42
N PRO A 23 -5.11 1.93 -2.60
CA PRO A 23 -4.01 1.76 -1.66
C PRO A 23 -3.11 3.01 -1.61
N PHE A 24 -2.10 3.07 -0.74
CA PHE A 24 -1.20 4.23 -0.51
C PHE A 24 -1.77 5.33 0.40
N VAL A 25 -2.34 4.91 1.52
CA VAL A 25 -2.40 5.73 2.72
C VAL A 25 -1.07 5.59 3.47
N VAL A 26 -0.51 6.68 3.95
CA VAL A 26 0.76 6.68 4.72
C VAL A 26 0.62 7.51 5.98
N PRO A 27 1.32 7.17 7.07
CA PRO A 27 1.42 8.04 8.23
C PRO A 27 2.28 9.26 7.89
N VAL A 28 1.79 10.45 8.23
CA VAL A 28 2.49 11.72 7.98
C VAL A 28 2.87 12.46 9.26
N ALA A 29 2.23 12.12 10.38
CA ALA A 29 2.64 12.60 11.70
C ALA A 29 2.16 11.65 12.80
N LEU A 30 3.03 11.44 13.81
CA LEU A 30 2.63 10.96 15.13
C LEU A 30 2.27 12.17 15.97
N LEU A 31 1.02 12.28 16.38
CA LEU A 31 0.49 13.42 17.11
C LEU A 31 0.58 13.20 18.62
N ASP A 32 0.28 11.99 19.10
CA ASP A 32 0.33 11.66 20.53
C ASP A 32 0.42 10.14 20.78
N LEU A 33 0.81 9.77 22.00
CA LEU A 33 0.68 8.41 22.54
C LEU A 33 -0.48 8.41 23.55
N VAL A 34 -1.59 7.77 23.17
CA VAL A 34 -2.83 7.79 23.96
C VAL A 34 -2.75 6.85 25.15
N ASP A 35 -2.15 5.66 24.94
CA ASP A 35 -1.89 4.64 25.95
C ASP A 35 -0.78 3.70 25.47
N GLU A 36 -0.41 2.70 26.26
CA GLU A 36 0.52 1.63 25.87
C GLU A 36 -0.01 0.90 24.62
N GLY A 37 0.70 1.04 23.50
CA GLY A 37 0.34 0.44 22.21
C GLY A 37 -0.74 1.17 21.41
N LEU A 38 -1.19 2.37 21.85
CA LEU A 38 -2.20 3.17 21.15
C LEU A 38 -1.65 4.54 20.72
N TYR A 39 -1.62 4.78 19.40
CA TYR A 39 -0.99 5.96 18.79
C TYR A 39 -2.01 6.82 18.07
N LEU A 40 -2.01 8.13 18.36
CA LEU A 40 -2.77 9.09 17.59
C LEU A 40 -1.94 9.54 16.38
N LEU A 41 -2.36 9.15 15.18
CA LEU A 41 -1.65 9.45 13.94
C LEU A 41 -2.49 10.34 13.01
N ALA A 42 -1.79 11.16 12.23
CA ALA A 42 -2.31 11.70 10.99
C ALA A 42 -1.89 10.80 9.83
N LEU A 43 -2.85 10.35 9.05
CA LEU A 43 -2.69 9.57 7.83
C LEU A 43 -3.08 10.40 6.61
N GLU A 44 -2.32 10.28 5.53
CA GLU A 44 -2.60 10.94 4.26
C GLU A 44 -2.69 9.92 3.13
N CYS A 45 -3.73 10.01 2.30
CA CYS A 45 -3.78 9.27 1.04
C CYS A 45 -2.97 9.98 -0.04
N LYS A 46 -1.93 9.32 -0.57
CA LYS A 46 -1.09 9.87 -1.66
C LYS A 46 -1.74 9.85 -3.05
N ASN A 47 -2.95 9.29 -3.18
CA ASN A 47 -3.70 9.35 -4.44
C ASN A 47 -4.65 10.55 -4.53
N CYS A 48 -5.34 10.89 -3.44
CA CYS A 48 -6.36 11.96 -3.43
C CYS A 48 -6.09 13.09 -2.44
N GLY A 49 -5.04 12.99 -1.62
CA GLY A 49 -4.66 14.00 -0.64
C GLY A 49 -5.53 14.03 0.62
N ARG A 50 -6.47 13.09 0.79
CA ARG A 50 -7.32 13.04 1.99
C ARG A 50 -6.47 12.81 3.23
N LEU A 51 -6.64 13.70 4.22
CA LEU A 51 -6.09 13.58 5.56
C LEU A 51 -7.13 12.98 6.51
N ALA A 52 -6.70 12.06 7.34
CA ALA A 52 -7.50 11.49 8.43
C ALA A 52 -6.64 11.42 9.69
N VAL A 53 -7.24 11.74 10.84
CA VAL A 53 -6.59 11.59 12.15
C VAL A 53 -7.33 10.51 12.93
N GLY A 54 -6.59 9.56 13.50
CA GLY A 54 -7.17 8.40 14.18
C GLY A 54 -6.22 7.81 15.21
N VAL A 55 -6.79 7.08 16.17
CA VAL A 55 -6.03 6.27 17.14
C VAL A 55 -5.89 4.88 16.57
N HIS A 56 -4.68 4.35 16.60
CA HIS A 56 -4.33 3.08 15.99
C HIS A 56 -3.49 2.21 16.92
N GLU A 57 -3.72 0.92 16.86
CA GLU A 57 -2.93 -0.09 17.57
C GLU A 57 -1.69 -0.50 16.76
N ASP A 58 -0.66 -1.03 17.43
CA ASP A 58 0.55 -1.56 16.77
C ASP A 58 0.22 -2.51 15.61
N ALA A 59 -0.75 -3.42 15.81
CA ALA A 59 -1.15 -4.39 14.79
C ALA A 59 -1.71 -3.73 13.51
N GLU A 60 -2.40 -2.60 13.64
CA GLU A 60 -2.92 -1.86 12.49
C GLU A 60 -1.78 -1.12 11.75
N LEU A 61 -0.76 -0.67 12.49
CA LEU A 61 0.42 -0.02 11.92
C LEU A 61 1.34 -1.02 11.20
N GLU A 62 1.52 -2.22 11.76
CA GLU A 62 2.22 -3.32 11.09
C GLU A 62 1.52 -3.72 9.79
N ALA A 63 0.18 -3.78 9.80
CA ALA A 63 -0.59 -4.06 8.60
C ALA A 63 -0.43 -2.97 7.53
N LEU A 64 -0.41 -1.70 7.95
CA LEU A 64 -0.17 -0.55 7.08
C LEU A 64 1.22 -0.62 6.41
N GLU A 65 2.27 -0.94 7.17
CA GLU A 65 3.63 -1.10 6.66
C GLU A 65 3.74 -2.28 5.67
N ALA A 66 3.14 -3.42 6.01
CA ALA A 66 3.10 -4.59 5.13
C ALA A 66 2.35 -4.28 3.82
N GLY A 67 1.27 -3.50 3.88
CA GLY A 67 0.54 -3.01 2.71
C GLY A 67 1.40 -2.13 1.82
N TYR A 68 2.15 -1.20 2.40
CA TYR A 68 3.08 -0.33 1.68
C TYR A 68 4.20 -1.10 0.99
N HIS A 69 4.81 -2.07 1.67
CA HIS A 69 5.85 -2.91 1.08
C HIS A 69 5.34 -3.72 -0.10
N ARG A 70 4.13 -4.28 -0.01
CA ARG A 70 3.50 -5.01 -1.11
C ARG A 70 3.29 -4.12 -2.33
N ALA A 71 2.71 -2.93 -2.11
CA ALA A 71 2.44 -1.99 -3.20
C ALA A 71 3.74 -1.50 -3.87
N THR A 72 4.82 -1.32 -3.08
CA THR A 72 6.14 -0.98 -3.61
C THR A 72 6.73 -2.11 -4.43
N ALA A 73 6.68 -3.35 -3.94
CA ALA A 73 7.17 -4.52 -4.66
C ALA A 73 6.44 -4.74 -6.00
N GLU A 74 5.12 -4.48 -6.04
CA GLU A 74 4.33 -4.53 -7.28
C GLU A 74 4.80 -3.48 -8.30
N ILE A 75 5.11 -2.26 -7.84
CA ILE A 75 5.65 -1.20 -8.70
C ILE A 75 7.03 -1.58 -9.23
N GLU A 76 7.92 -2.08 -8.38
CA GLU A 76 9.27 -2.50 -8.77
C GLU A 76 9.23 -3.61 -9.83
N ALA A 77 8.39 -4.63 -9.64
CA ALA A 77 8.19 -5.70 -10.61
C ALA A 77 7.64 -5.19 -11.95
N ALA A 78 6.73 -4.22 -11.92
CA ALA A 78 6.20 -3.59 -13.12
C ALA A 78 7.27 -2.78 -13.87
N ILE A 79 8.13 -2.05 -13.15
CA ILE A 79 9.27 -1.32 -13.74
C ILE A 79 10.23 -2.30 -14.41
N GLU A 80 10.64 -3.38 -13.72
CA GLU A 80 11.52 -4.41 -14.28
C GLU A 80 10.96 -4.97 -15.60
N THR A 81 9.66 -5.27 -15.64
CA THR A 81 8.98 -5.77 -16.84
C THR A 81 9.09 -4.78 -18.01
N VAL A 82 8.88 -3.48 -17.75
CA VAL A 82 8.98 -2.43 -18.77
C VAL A 82 10.42 -2.23 -19.23
N GLU A 83 11.40 -2.32 -18.34
CA GLU A 83 12.82 -2.22 -18.67
C GLU A 83 13.30 -3.36 -19.56
N VAL A 84 12.89 -4.60 -19.25
CA VAL A 84 13.16 -5.77 -20.09
C VAL A 84 12.51 -5.61 -21.48
N ALA A 85 11.26 -5.13 -21.53
CA ALA A 85 10.56 -4.89 -22.79
C ALA A 85 11.14 -3.72 -23.62
N ARG A 86 11.82 -2.76 -22.97
CA ARG A 86 12.46 -1.62 -23.63
C ARG A 86 13.87 -1.87 -24.12
N ARG A 87 14.51 -2.98 -23.77
CA ARG A 87 15.79 -3.40 -24.38
C ARG A 87 15.46 -3.89 -25.80
N PRO A 88 15.71 -3.10 -26.86
CA PRO A 88 15.49 -3.58 -28.21
C PRO A 88 16.50 -4.70 -28.49
N ASP A 89 16.10 -5.66 -29.30
CA ASP A 89 16.97 -6.64 -29.95
C ASP A 89 18.26 -5.98 -30.49
N GLU A 90 19.37 -6.07 -29.76
CA GLU A 90 20.73 -5.83 -30.30
C GLU A 90 21.22 -7.05 -31.12
N LEU A 91 20.31 -7.91 -31.58
CA LEU A 91 20.60 -9.13 -32.32
C LEU A 91 19.81 -9.17 -33.63
N GLY A 92 20.17 -8.31 -34.57
CA GLY A 92 19.79 -8.51 -35.98
C GLY A 92 19.78 -7.26 -36.84
N ASP A 93 20.95 -6.90 -37.40
CA ASP A 93 21.19 -6.49 -38.80
C ASP A 93 22.61 -5.84 -38.85
N GLY A 94 23.59 -6.24 -39.67
CA GLY A 94 23.60 -7.10 -40.83
C GLY A 94 25.04 -7.57 -41.13
N GLY A 95 25.14 -8.51 -42.09
CA GLY A 95 26.40 -9.12 -42.54
C GLY A 95 27.17 -8.32 -43.59
#